data_AF-A0A7V8WRI4-F1
#
_entry.id   AF-A0A7V8WRI4-F1
#
_cell.length_a   1.000
_cell.length_b   1.000
_cell.length_c   1.000
_cell.angle_alpha   90.00
_cell.angle_beta   90.00
_cell.angle_gamma   90.00
#
_symmetry.space_group_name_H-M   'P 1'
#
loop_
_entity.id
_entity.type
_entity.pdbx_description
1 polymer ?
#
loop_
_entity_poly.entity_id
_entity_poly.type
_entity_poly.pdbx_seq_one_letter_code
_entity_poly.pdbx_strand_id
1 'polypeptide(L)'
;MIVFPVISAIISALCFAVMAGDAWRRPRPDKLTWAFAFAMFALAAGADAAGRSLGWEPWLARLYYATGPALVVGYLALGELYLLFPAQMRRFAPGVALLLTALWLSLVLGAPIDAERLPAEGWEAIERGPALVGMAIAINTLGTAVIVGGLGYSIWRFRRLDRFRNRMVGCALIALGTLVVAAGGSLTRLGRYEYLYIAMSIGVSLIFAGVVWTRRPAAIRPSIPVVSAEPALTGAPPANSTAGGEALPPSSAEADLMTAGEVPDEALRFVEDVLLPLDDEALTNRCAEWSVPRDDRPMLNRDEARLAWRLRCRLSPAARRRFDAHGVPARRQLAVLHAEVLTAADGMSAPSVAGQGSSLDTPPVHVIQGRIRHEAGER
;
A
#
# COMPACT_ATOMS: atom_id res chain seq x y z
N MET A 1 -15.30 -3.13 34.24
CA MET A 1 -15.55 -4.41 33.54
C MET A 1 -14.23 -4.98 33.03
N ILE A 2 -13.84 -6.18 33.46
CA ILE A 2 -12.53 -6.80 33.14
C ILE A 2 -12.45 -7.42 31.73
N VAL A 3 -13.59 -7.74 31.12
CA VAL A 3 -13.67 -8.48 29.85
C VAL A 3 -12.95 -7.75 28.71
N PHE A 4 -13.16 -6.44 28.56
CA PHE A 4 -12.58 -5.66 27.46
C PHE A 4 -11.04 -5.57 27.51
N PRO A 5 -10.40 -5.28 28.67
CA PRO A 5 -8.94 -5.40 28.81
C PRO A 5 -8.40 -6.78 28.44
N VAL A 6 -9.05 -7.85 28.87
CA VAL A 6 -8.63 -9.22 28.53
C VAL A 6 -8.70 -9.46 27.03
N ILE A 7 -9.78 -9.05 26.37
CA ILE A 7 -9.91 -9.13 24.90
C ILE A 7 -8.80 -8.33 24.22
N SER A 8 -8.57 -7.08 24.63
CA SER A 8 -7.51 -6.23 24.09
C SER A 8 -6.13 -6.86 24.26
N ALA A 9 -5.85 -7.45 25.42
CA ALA A 9 -4.58 -8.12 25.71
C ALA A 9 -4.36 -9.33 24.79
N ILE A 10 -5.37 -10.19 24.65
CA ILE A 10 -5.32 -11.39 23.81
C ILE A 10 -5.11 -11.00 22.35
N ILE A 11 -5.92 -10.08 21.81
CA ILE A 11 -5.81 -9.67 20.40
C ILE A 11 -4.45 -9.01 20.14
N SER A 12 -3.99 -8.16 21.05
CA SER A 12 -2.65 -7.54 20.93
C SER A 12 -1.53 -8.60 20.99
N ALA A 13 -1.65 -9.62 21.85
CA ALA A 13 -0.68 -10.71 21.92
C ALA A 13 -0.67 -11.55 20.63
N LEU A 14 -1.84 -11.79 20.02
CA LEU A 14 -1.94 -12.44 18.71
C LEU A 14 -1.32 -11.59 17.60
N CYS A 15 -1.60 -10.29 17.56
CA CYS A 15 -0.94 -9.34 16.66
C CYS A 15 0.59 -9.41 16.82
N PHE A 16 1.08 -9.37 18.07
CA PHE A 16 2.49 -9.49 18.39
C PHE A 16 3.07 -10.80 17.85
N ALA A 17 2.47 -11.94 18.13
CA ALA A 17 2.95 -13.24 17.67
C ALA A 17 3.04 -13.31 16.13
N VAL A 18 2.05 -12.77 15.43
CA VAL A 18 2.02 -12.68 13.97
C VAL A 18 3.15 -11.78 13.44
N MET A 19 3.34 -10.59 14.02
CA MET A 19 4.39 -9.64 13.60
C MET A 19 5.79 -10.12 13.96
N ALA A 20 5.97 -10.71 15.14
CA ALA A 20 7.22 -11.30 15.60
C ALA A 20 7.62 -12.48 14.72
N GLY A 21 6.67 -13.36 14.36
CA GLY A 21 6.93 -14.46 13.42
C GLY A 21 7.35 -13.98 12.03
N ASP A 22 6.77 -12.86 11.57
CA ASP A 22 7.18 -12.24 10.31
C ASP A 22 8.56 -11.59 10.38
N ALA A 23 8.89 -10.97 11.51
CA ALA A 23 10.19 -10.36 11.77
C ALA A 23 11.27 -11.43 11.92
N TRP A 24 10.96 -12.56 12.55
CA TRP A 24 11.87 -13.70 12.67
C TRP A 24 12.22 -14.30 11.31
N ARG A 25 11.21 -14.51 10.45
CA ARG A 25 11.43 -15.09 9.11
C ARG A 25 12.14 -14.12 8.15
N ARG A 26 11.79 -12.84 8.23
CA ARG A 26 12.35 -11.78 7.36
C ARG A 26 12.44 -10.48 8.16
N PRO A 27 13.57 -10.25 8.85
CA PRO A 27 13.72 -9.10 9.74
C PRO A 27 13.66 -7.82 8.94
N ARG A 28 12.71 -6.97 9.32
CA ARG A 28 12.59 -5.61 8.81
C ARG A 28 12.24 -4.67 9.97
N PRO A 29 12.81 -3.46 10.02
CA PRO A 29 12.58 -2.53 11.13
C PRO A 29 11.10 -2.20 11.37
N ASP A 30 10.30 -2.08 10.32
CA ASP A 30 8.85 -1.85 10.39
C ASP A 30 8.14 -2.97 11.18
N LYS A 31 8.44 -4.23 10.89
CA LYS A 31 7.84 -5.37 11.60
C LYS A 31 8.28 -5.45 13.06
N LEU A 32 9.55 -5.16 13.34
CA LEU A 32 10.09 -5.20 14.71
C LEU A 32 9.43 -4.12 15.59
N THR A 33 9.30 -2.90 15.06
CA THR A 33 8.65 -1.79 15.77
C THR A 33 7.16 -2.06 16.00
N TRP A 34 6.44 -2.61 15.00
CA TRP A 34 5.04 -2.99 15.18
C TRP A 34 4.87 -4.16 16.17
N ALA A 35 5.72 -5.18 16.10
CA ALA A 35 5.72 -6.27 17.08
C ALA A 35 5.92 -5.73 18.50
N PHE A 36 6.93 -4.86 18.69
CA PHE A 36 7.20 -4.25 19.99
C PHE A 36 6.01 -3.42 20.50
N ALA A 37 5.35 -2.65 19.63
CA ALA A 37 4.16 -1.89 19.99
C ALA A 37 3.00 -2.79 20.45
N PHE A 38 2.73 -3.89 19.74
CA PHE A 38 1.68 -4.84 20.13
C PHE A 38 2.02 -5.61 21.40
N ALA A 39 3.30 -5.92 21.64
CA ALA A 39 3.74 -6.49 22.91
C ALA A 39 3.46 -5.54 24.08
N MET A 40 3.81 -4.26 23.94
CA MET A 40 3.51 -3.24 24.95
C MET A 40 2.01 -3.06 25.16
N PHE A 41 1.20 -3.07 24.10
CA PHE A 41 -0.26 -3.01 24.24
C PHE A 41 -0.77 -4.24 25.00
N ALA A 42 -0.32 -5.44 24.65
CA ALA A 42 -0.70 -6.66 25.38
C ALA A 42 -0.33 -6.58 26.86
N LEU A 43 0.87 -6.07 27.19
CA LEU A 43 1.32 -5.83 28.56
C LEU A 43 0.46 -4.82 29.30
N ALA A 44 0.12 -3.68 28.67
CA ALA A 44 -0.72 -2.66 29.30
C ALA A 44 -2.14 -3.18 29.58
N ALA A 45 -2.76 -3.82 28.59
CA ALA A 45 -4.09 -4.41 28.72
C ALA A 45 -4.11 -5.59 29.72
N GLY A 46 -3.05 -6.39 29.74
CA GLY A 46 -2.86 -7.44 30.74
C GLY A 46 -2.65 -6.89 32.15
N ALA A 47 -1.90 -5.79 32.29
CA ALA A 47 -1.68 -5.13 33.57
C ALA A 47 -2.99 -4.55 34.15
N ASP A 48 -3.83 -3.95 33.32
CA ASP A 48 -5.16 -3.49 33.73
C ASP A 48 -6.09 -4.64 34.13
N ALA A 49 -6.11 -5.73 33.34
CA ALA A 49 -6.87 -6.93 33.69
C ALA A 49 -6.39 -7.54 35.02
N ALA A 50 -5.09 -7.64 35.21
CA ALA A 50 -4.48 -8.12 36.45
C ALA A 50 -4.83 -7.21 37.64
N GLY A 51 -4.71 -5.89 37.49
CA GLY A 51 -5.03 -4.94 38.57
C GLY A 51 -6.49 -5.01 39.00
N ARG A 52 -7.40 -5.23 38.04
CA ARG A 52 -8.83 -5.40 38.31
C ARG A 52 -9.21 -6.75 38.94
N SER A 53 -8.39 -7.78 38.78
CA SER A 53 -8.69 -9.14 39.27
C SER A 53 -7.92 -9.51 40.54
N LEU A 54 -6.66 -9.09 40.63
CA LEU A 54 -5.73 -9.45 41.70
C LEU A 54 -5.48 -8.29 42.68
N GLY A 55 -5.95 -7.09 42.35
CA GLY A 55 -5.68 -5.86 43.09
C GLY A 55 -4.54 -5.04 42.48
N TRP A 56 -4.56 -3.74 42.75
CA TRP A 56 -3.60 -2.80 42.20
C TRP A 56 -2.39 -2.61 43.10
N GLU A 57 -1.21 -2.82 42.52
CA GLU A 57 0.08 -2.55 43.15
C GLU A 57 0.82 -1.40 42.43
N PRO A 58 1.69 -0.64 43.12
CA PRO A 58 2.37 0.52 42.53
C PRO A 58 3.20 0.18 41.28
N TRP A 59 3.81 -1.01 41.23
CA TRP A 59 4.59 -1.44 40.07
C TRP A 59 3.69 -1.80 38.88
N LEU A 60 2.48 -2.31 39.14
CA LEU A 60 1.53 -2.71 38.12
C LEU A 60 0.91 -1.47 37.44
N ALA A 61 0.60 -0.44 38.24
CA ALA A 61 0.22 0.87 37.73
C ALA A 61 1.32 1.48 36.84
N ARG A 62 2.60 1.41 37.27
CA ARG A 62 3.73 1.87 36.45
C ARG A 62 3.90 1.06 35.18
N LEU A 63 3.73 -0.27 35.23
CA LEU A 63 3.82 -1.12 34.04
C LEU A 63 2.76 -0.75 33.02
N TYR A 64 1.51 -0.57 33.45
CA TYR A 64 0.42 -0.08 32.61
C TYR A 64 0.78 1.24 31.96
N TYR A 65 1.22 2.22 32.75
CA TYR A 65 1.45 3.59 32.28
C TYR A 65 2.73 3.72 31.43
N ALA A 66 3.73 2.89 31.68
CA ALA A 66 4.95 2.82 30.89
C ALA A 66 4.65 2.27 29.49
N THR A 67 3.79 1.27 29.39
CA THR A 67 3.61 0.50 28.14
C THR A 67 2.42 0.97 27.31
N GLY A 68 1.31 1.41 27.90
CA GLY A 68 0.05 1.66 27.18
C GLY A 68 -0.12 3.09 26.64
N PRO A 69 -0.20 4.11 27.52
CA PRO A 69 -0.75 5.42 27.18
C PRO A 69 -0.04 6.20 26.07
N ALA A 70 1.24 5.96 25.77
CA ALA A 70 1.96 6.73 24.75
C ALA A 70 2.85 5.88 23.84
N LEU A 71 3.70 5.01 24.39
CA LEU A 71 4.71 4.30 23.60
C LEU A 71 4.11 3.36 22.54
N VAL A 72 2.93 2.76 22.77
CA VAL A 72 2.25 1.96 21.72
C VAL A 72 2.07 2.78 20.44
N VAL A 73 1.48 3.97 20.55
CA VAL A 73 1.22 4.83 19.39
C VAL A 73 2.52 5.34 18.78
N GLY A 74 3.49 5.72 19.62
CA GLY A 74 4.82 6.17 19.17
C GLY A 74 5.55 5.11 18.32
N TYR A 75 5.55 3.86 18.75
CA TYR A 75 6.22 2.77 18.03
C TYR A 75 5.45 2.29 16.80
N LEU A 76 4.11 2.30 16.82
CA LEU A 76 3.30 2.06 15.62
C LEU A 76 3.59 3.12 14.55
N ALA A 77 3.62 4.40 14.94
CA ALA A 77 3.96 5.51 14.05
C ALA A 77 5.38 5.37 13.49
N LEU A 78 6.35 4.97 14.32
CA LEU A 78 7.71 4.73 13.87
C LEU A 78 7.79 3.63 12.80
N GLY A 79 7.03 2.55 12.95
CA GLY A 79 6.97 1.51 11.94
C GLY A 79 6.27 1.95 10.65
N GLU A 80 5.25 2.80 10.73
CA GLU A 80 4.65 3.42 9.54
C GLU A 80 5.66 4.31 8.80
N LEU A 81 6.45 5.11 9.54
CA LEU A 81 7.53 5.91 8.94
C LEU A 81 8.60 5.02 8.30
N TYR A 82 8.92 3.86 8.87
CA TYR A 82 9.83 2.90 8.24
C TYR A 82 9.26 2.32 6.92
N LEU A 83 7.93 2.20 6.80
CA LEU A 83 7.30 1.76 5.57
C LEU A 83 7.34 2.84 4.48
N LEU A 84 7.15 4.11 4.85
CA LEU A 84 7.11 5.24 3.91
C LEU A 84 8.51 5.76 3.52
N PHE A 85 9.43 5.84 4.50
CA PHE A 85 10.74 6.47 4.36
C PHE A 85 11.88 5.56 4.86
N PRO A 86 12.05 4.35 4.28
CA PRO A 86 12.93 3.32 4.83
C PRO A 86 14.39 3.72 4.93
N ALA A 87 14.92 4.55 4.02
CA ALA A 87 16.32 4.97 4.03
C ALA A 87 16.60 5.98 5.14
N GLN A 88 15.75 7.00 5.25
CA GLN A 88 15.87 8.07 6.24
C GLN A 88 15.66 7.52 7.66
N MET A 89 14.65 6.67 7.84
CA MET A 89 14.32 6.14 9.17
C MET A 89 15.40 5.19 9.70
N ARG A 90 16.13 4.45 8.85
CA ARG A 90 17.26 3.62 9.32
C ARG A 90 18.32 4.41 10.08
N ARG A 91 18.54 5.69 9.73
CA ARG A 91 19.52 6.54 10.39
C ARG A 91 19.01 7.14 11.71
N PHE A 92 17.76 7.63 11.72
CA PHE A 92 17.26 8.45 12.83
C PHE A 92 16.37 7.70 13.82
N ALA A 93 15.57 6.75 13.33
CA ALA A 93 14.53 6.11 14.13
C ALA A 93 15.05 5.37 15.38
N PRO A 94 16.21 4.68 15.39
CA PRO A 94 16.71 4.06 16.62
C PRO A 94 17.01 5.08 17.72
N GLY A 95 17.64 6.21 17.37
CA GLY A 95 17.95 7.28 18.31
C GLY A 95 16.68 7.97 18.83
N VAL A 96 15.73 8.25 17.94
CA VAL A 96 14.42 8.83 18.30
C VAL A 96 13.64 7.87 19.20
N ALA A 97 13.59 6.57 18.89
CA ALA A 97 12.91 5.57 19.69
C ALA A 97 13.51 5.46 21.10
N LEU A 98 14.85 5.42 21.19
CA LEU A 98 15.56 5.36 22.46
C LEU A 98 15.29 6.61 23.31
N LEU A 99 15.40 7.80 22.71
CA LEU A 99 15.16 9.07 23.39
C LEU A 99 13.72 9.18 23.88
N LEU A 100 12.73 8.91 23.02
CA LEU A 100 11.31 8.97 23.38
C LEU A 100 10.98 7.97 24.50
N THR A 101 11.53 6.76 24.43
CA THR A 101 11.33 5.74 25.46
C THR A 101 11.97 6.14 26.78
N ALA A 102 13.23 6.61 26.76
CA ALA A 102 13.92 7.06 27.95
C ALA A 102 13.21 8.23 28.63
N LEU A 103 12.78 9.24 27.86
CA LEU A 103 12.02 10.38 28.38
C LEU A 103 10.68 9.93 28.97
N TRP A 104 9.92 9.10 28.25
CA TRP A 104 8.63 8.61 28.72
C TRP A 104 8.76 7.80 30.00
N LEU A 105 9.69 6.84 30.04
CA LEU A 105 9.93 6.02 31.22
C LEU A 105 10.42 6.87 32.40
N SER A 106 11.26 7.86 32.17
CA SER A 106 11.73 8.76 33.24
C SER A 106 10.57 9.51 33.89
N LEU A 107 9.62 10.02 33.08
CA LEU A 107 8.43 10.70 33.57
C LEU A 107 7.48 9.75 34.32
N VAL A 108 7.29 8.52 33.83
CA VAL A 108 6.41 7.53 34.48
C VAL A 108 7.01 7.03 35.80
N LEU A 109 8.31 6.73 35.83
CA LEU A 109 8.98 6.25 37.04
C LEU A 109 9.06 7.33 38.12
N GLY A 110 9.25 8.59 37.71
CA GLY A 110 9.27 9.75 38.60
C GLY A 110 7.89 10.26 39.05
N ALA A 111 6.80 9.77 38.46
CA ALA A 111 5.45 10.18 38.84
C ALA A 111 5.07 9.60 40.23
N PRO A 112 4.59 10.44 41.17
CA PRO A 112 4.02 9.96 42.43
C PRO A 112 2.79 9.08 42.20
N ILE A 113 2.55 8.16 43.14
CA ILE A 113 1.33 7.34 43.16
C ILE A 113 0.65 7.60 44.49
N ASP A 114 -0.61 8.01 44.42
CA ASP A 114 -1.47 8.16 45.58
C ASP A 114 -1.84 6.76 46.12
N ALA A 115 -1.26 6.41 47.27
CA ALA A 115 -1.45 5.11 47.89
C ALA A 115 -2.89 4.88 48.39
N GLU A 116 -3.61 5.95 48.72
CA GLU A 116 -5.00 5.87 49.20
C GLU A 116 -5.96 5.62 48.05
N ARG A 117 -5.69 6.22 46.88
CA ARG A 117 -6.52 6.05 45.67
C ARG A 117 -6.21 4.77 44.90
N LEU A 118 -4.99 4.23 45.02
CA LEU A 118 -4.52 3.08 44.24
C LEU A 118 -5.45 1.85 44.30
N PRO A 119 -5.97 1.41 45.46
CA PRO A 119 -6.84 0.23 45.51
C PRO A 119 -8.16 0.42 44.75
N ALA A 120 -8.70 1.64 44.73
CA ALA A 120 -10.00 1.96 44.14
C ALA A 120 -9.89 2.36 42.66
N GLU A 121 -8.87 3.15 42.31
CA GLU A 121 -8.74 3.80 41.00
C GLU A 121 -7.62 3.17 40.14
N GLY A 122 -6.75 2.36 40.74
CA GLY A 122 -5.70 1.64 40.02
C GLY A 122 -4.69 2.55 39.35
N TRP A 123 -4.46 2.36 38.05
CA TRP A 123 -3.50 3.17 37.29
C TRP A 123 -3.85 4.66 37.26
N GLU A 124 -5.09 5.04 37.56
CA GLU A 124 -5.51 6.44 37.63
C GLU A 124 -4.94 7.18 38.86
N ALA A 125 -4.47 6.44 39.87
CA ALA A 125 -3.81 6.97 41.06
C ALA A 125 -2.40 7.52 40.80
N ILE A 126 -1.84 7.33 39.59
CA ILE A 126 -0.61 8.00 39.16
C ILE A 126 -0.90 9.49 38.99
N GLU A 127 -0.13 10.33 39.66
CA GLU A 127 -0.19 11.78 39.53
C GLU A 127 0.39 12.23 38.18
N ARG A 128 -0.44 12.93 37.40
CA ARG A 128 -0.13 13.30 36.02
C ARG A 128 0.28 14.76 35.95
N GLY A 129 1.56 15.04 36.24
CA GLY A 129 2.13 16.38 36.08
C GLY A 129 2.11 16.90 34.63
N PRO A 130 2.27 18.21 34.40
CA PRO A 130 2.15 18.83 33.07
C PRO A 130 3.04 18.20 32.00
N ALA A 131 4.26 17.78 32.37
CA ALA A 131 5.20 17.15 31.44
C ALA A 131 4.72 15.77 30.97
N LEU A 132 4.23 14.92 31.90
CA LEU A 132 3.70 13.59 31.56
C LEU A 132 2.46 13.71 30.67
N VAL A 133 1.54 14.63 31.02
CA VAL A 133 0.35 14.92 30.22
C VAL A 133 0.76 15.42 28.85
N GLY A 134 1.57 16.49 28.77
CA GLY A 134 1.99 17.13 27.52
C GLY A 134 2.69 16.15 26.57
N MET A 135 3.60 15.33 27.08
CA MET A 135 4.27 14.29 26.30
C MET A 135 3.28 13.24 25.79
N ALA A 136 2.32 12.81 26.62
CA ALA A 136 1.27 11.88 26.19
C ALA A 136 0.40 12.49 25.08
N ILE A 137 0.02 13.77 25.18
CA ILE A 137 -0.71 14.47 24.11
C ILE A 137 0.12 14.49 22.83
N ALA A 138 1.37 14.94 22.91
CA ALA A 138 2.24 15.09 21.76
C ALA A 138 2.45 13.75 21.03
N ILE A 139 2.83 12.70 21.74
CA ILE A 139 3.08 11.37 21.16
C ILE A 139 1.81 10.81 20.53
N ASN A 140 0.66 10.87 21.23
CA ASN A 140 -0.58 10.30 20.69
C ASN A 140 -1.08 11.08 19.48
N THR A 141 -1.08 12.41 19.53
CA THR A 141 -1.59 13.24 18.43
C THR A 141 -0.69 13.13 17.20
N LEU A 142 0.62 13.32 17.36
CA LEU A 142 1.58 13.22 16.25
C LEU A 142 1.64 11.80 15.71
N GLY A 143 1.71 10.80 16.58
CA GLY A 143 1.76 9.40 16.17
C GLY A 143 0.48 8.96 15.46
N THR A 144 -0.70 9.35 15.95
CA THR A 144 -1.97 9.09 15.26
C THR A 144 -2.00 9.75 13.89
N ALA A 145 -1.56 11.02 13.79
CA ALA A 145 -1.50 11.73 12.51
C ALA A 145 -0.57 11.05 11.51
N VAL A 146 0.59 10.56 11.96
CA VAL A 146 1.53 9.79 11.14
C VAL A 146 0.90 8.48 10.66
N ILE A 147 0.28 7.70 11.55
CA ILE A 147 -0.34 6.42 11.21
C ILE A 147 -1.49 6.63 10.22
N VAL A 148 -2.44 7.49 10.56
CA VAL A 148 -3.64 7.72 9.74
C VAL A 148 -3.28 8.40 8.43
N GLY A 149 -2.36 9.37 8.45
CA GLY A 149 -1.87 10.04 7.24
C GLY A 149 -1.10 9.11 6.31
N GLY A 150 -0.22 8.28 6.85
CA GLY A 150 0.55 7.28 6.08
C GLY A 150 -0.32 6.21 5.45
N LEU A 151 -1.29 5.70 6.20
CA LEU A 151 -2.28 4.76 5.70
C LEU A 151 -3.21 5.41 4.68
N GLY A 152 -3.63 6.66 4.91
CA GLY A 152 -4.43 7.44 3.96
C GLY A 152 -3.70 7.65 2.62
N TYR A 153 -2.42 8.01 2.67
CA TYR A 153 -1.56 8.08 1.49
C TYR A 153 -1.46 6.73 0.78
N SER A 154 -1.25 5.65 1.53
CA SER A 154 -1.19 4.28 0.99
C SER A 154 -2.50 3.87 0.31
N ILE A 155 -3.65 4.16 0.93
CA ILE A 155 -4.99 3.91 0.36
C ILE A 155 -5.16 4.70 -0.94
N TRP A 156 -4.90 6.01 -0.93
CA TRP A 156 -4.99 6.84 -2.11
C TRP A 156 -4.10 6.34 -3.25
N ARG A 157 -2.86 5.99 -2.93
CA ARG A 157 -1.89 5.43 -3.89
C ARG A 157 -2.37 4.10 -4.48
N PHE A 158 -2.89 3.18 -3.66
CA PHE A 158 -3.41 1.90 -4.15
C PHE A 158 -4.67 2.08 -5.01
N ARG A 159 -5.55 3.03 -4.67
CA ARG A 159 -6.71 3.40 -5.51
C ARG A 159 -6.27 3.93 -6.87
N ARG A 160 -5.29 4.83 -6.91
CA ARG A 160 -4.79 5.43 -8.16
C ARG A 160 -4.18 4.41 -9.11
N LEU A 161 -3.59 3.34 -8.58
CA LEU A 161 -2.92 2.33 -9.38
C LEU A 161 -3.82 1.14 -9.75
N ASP A 162 -5.09 1.12 -9.30
CA ASP A 162 -6.05 0.00 -9.41
C ASP A 162 -5.46 -1.40 -9.09
N ARG A 163 -4.49 -1.42 -8.18
CA ARG A 163 -3.79 -2.63 -7.73
C ARG A 163 -3.75 -2.70 -6.21
N PHE A 164 -3.52 -3.90 -5.68
CA PHE A 164 -3.42 -4.17 -4.23
C PHE A 164 -4.71 -3.89 -3.43
N ARG A 165 -5.88 -4.22 -3.97
CA ARG A 165 -7.19 -4.04 -3.30
C ARG A 165 -7.23 -4.59 -1.87
N ASN A 166 -6.64 -5.76 -1.62
CA ASN A 166 -6.54 -6.30 -0.27
C ASN A 166 -5.70 -5.40 0.65
N ARG A 167 -4.55 -4.90 0.19
CA ARG A 167 -3.73 -3.99 1.01
C ARG A 167 -4.49 -2.70 1.32
N MET A 168 -5.21 -2.16 0.35
CA MET A 168 -6.04 -0.97 0.53
C MET A 168 -7.11 -1.17 1.62
N VAL A 169 -7.88 -2.26 1.56
CA VAL A 169 -8.89 -2.58 2.59
C VAL A 169 -8.24 -2.78 3.94
N GLY A 170 -7.10 -3.48 3.99
CA GLY A 170 -6.34 -3.67 5.22
C GLY A 170 -5.86 -2.35 5.83
N CYS A 171 -5.30 -1.44 5.02
CA CYS A 171 -4.90 -0.10 5.46
C CYS A 171 -6.09 0.71 5.98
N ALA A 172 -7.26 0.63 5.33
CA ALA A 172 -8.47 1.31 5.79
C ALA A 172 -8.94 0.80 7.16
N LEU A 173 -8.92 -0.51 7.37
CA LEU A 173 -9.25 -1.12 8.66
C LEU A 173 -8.26 -0.71 9.76
N ILE A 174 -6.96 -0.68 9.47
CA ILE A 174 -5.94 -0.23 10.44
C ILE A 174 -6.18 1.24 10.77
N ALA A 175 -6.37 2.11 9.78
CA ALA A 175 -6.60 3.53 10.02
C ALA A 175 -7.87 3.79 10.86
N LEU A 176 -8.97 3.09 10.53
CA LEU A 176 -10.21 3.17 11.31
C LEU A 176 -9.99 2.68 12.74
N GLY A 177 -9.33 1.55 12.93
CA GLY A 177 -9.03 1.02 14.25
C GLY A 177 -8.15 1.97 15.08
N THR A 178 -7.15 2.60 14.48
CA THR A 178 -6.33 3.64 15.13
C THR A 178 -7.17 4.84 15.56
N LEU A 179 -8.09 5.31 14.72
CA LEU A 179 -8.99 6.42 15.08
C LEU A 179 -9.94 6.05 16.23
N VAL A 180 -10.45 4.82 16.25
CA VAL A 180 -11.28 4.31 17.35
C VAL A 180 -10.48 4.28 18.67
N VAL A 181 -9.24 3.79 18.66
CA VAL A 181 -8.34 3.82 19.83
C VAL A 181 -8.09 5.27 20.29
N ALA A 182 -7.78 6.17 19.35
CA ALA A 182 -7.51 7.58 19.66
C ALA A 182 -8.74 8.28 20.28
N ALA A 183 -9.95 7.97 19.80
CA ALA A 183 -11.20 8.47 20.38
C ALA A 183 -11.37 7.97 21.83
N GLY A 184 -11.10 6.68 22.09
CA GLY A 184 -11.10 6.11 23.44
C GLY A 184 -10.14 6.83 24.40
N GLY A 185 -8.91 7.09 23.96
CA GLY A 185 -7.93 7.85 24.75
C GLY A 185 -8.25 9.34 24.92
N SER A 186 -9.13 9.90 24.07
CA SER A 186 -9.64 11.26 24.25
C SER A 186 -10.76 11.32 25.28
N LEU A 187 -11.62 10.29 25.33
CA LEU A 187 -12.72 10.18 26.30
C LEU A 187 -12.22 10.12 27.76
N THR A 188 -11.07 9.50 28.02
CA THR A 188 -10.46 9.49 29.37
C THR A 188 -10.15 10.90 29.88
N ARG A 189 -9.81 11.83 28.97
CA ARG A 189 -9.53 13.24 29.33
C ARG A 189 -10.79 14.01 29.65
N LEU A 190 -11.94 13.54 29.17
CA LEU A 190 -13.27 14.04 29.50
C LEU A 190 -13.84 13.37 30.75
N GLY A 191 -13.03 12.59 31.50
CA GLY A 191 -13.43 11.88 32.71
C GLY A 191 -14.25 10.61 32.46
N ARG A 192 -14.23 10.08 31.23
CA ARG A 192 -15.03 8.91 30.81
C ARG A 192 -14.14 7.68 30.61
N TYR A 193 -13.50 7.24 31.68
CA TYR A 193 -12.50 6.16 31.69
C TYR A 193 -13.08 4.78 31.39
N GLU A 194 -14.35 4.58 31.70
CA GLU A 194 -15.09 3.33 31.52
C GLU A 194 -15.16 2.87 30.04
N TYR A 195 -15.11 3.80 29.10
CA TYR A 195 -15.17 3.49 27.66
C TYR A 195 -13.80 3.22 27.03
N LEU A 196 -12.71 3.48 27.74
CA LEU A 196 -11.34 3.35 27.21
C LEU A 196 -11.13 1.96 26.60
N TYR A 197 -11.43 0.92 27.38
CA TYR A 197 -11.19 -0.45 26.95
C TYR A 197 -12.22 -0.98 25.96
N ILE A 198 -13.44 -0.43 25.95
CA ILE A 198 -14.41 -0.71 24.89
C ILE A 198 -13.83 -0.23 23.55
N ALA A 199 -13.40 1.02 23.49
CA ALA A 199 -12.76 1.58 22.31
C ALA A 199 -11.47 0.85 21.94
N MET A 200 -10.60 0.53 22.91
CA MET A 200 -9.37 -0.22 22.65
C MET A 200 -9.63 -1.62 22.09
N SER A 201 -10.62 -2.34 22.61
CA SER A 201 -10.96 -3.69 22.15
C SER A 201 -11.48 -3.69 20.71
N ILE A 202 -12.38 -2.76 20.37
CA ILE A 202 -12.88 -2.57 19.00
C ILE A 202 -11.75 -2.13 18.08
N GLY A 203 -10.98 -1.12 18.48
CA GLY A 203 -9.92 -0.55 17.67
C GLY A 203 -8.80 -1.53 17.38
N VAL A 204 -8.33 -2.28 18.38
CA VAL A 204 -7.28 -3.30 18.15
C VAL A 204 -7.79 -4.49 17.33
N SER A 205 -9.08 -4.85 17.45
CA SER A 205 -9.70 -5.84 16.58
C SER A 205 -9.70 -5.42 15.11
N LEU A 206 -10.03 -4.15 14.83
CA LEU A 206 -9.99 -3.58 13.49
C LEU A 206 -8.56 -3.52 12.94
N ILE A 207 -7.59 -3.10 13.77
CA ILE A 207 -6.17 -3.11 13.41
C ILE A 207 -5.71 -4.53 13.06
N PHE A 208 -6.04 -5.52 13.89
CA PHE A 208 -5.66 -6.91 13.64
C PHE A 208 -6.32 -7.48 12.38
N ALA A 209 -7.62 -7.22 12.20
CA ALA A 209 -8.34 -7.61 11.00
C ALA A 209 -7.68 -7.01 9.75
N GLY A 210 -7.29 -5.74 9.81
CA GLY A 210 -6.56 -5.06 8.74
C GLY A 210 -5.21 -5.70 8.46
N VAL A 211 -4.41 -6.00 9.49
CA VAL A 211 -3.14 -6.74 9.39
C VAL A 211 -3.35 -8.07 8.67
N VAL A 212 -4.32 -8.88 9.10
CA VAL A 212 -4.62 -10.17 8.46
C VAL A 212 -5.07 -9.98 7.03
N TRP A 213 -5.86 -8.95 6.75
CA TRP A 213 -6.37 -8.66 5.43
C TRP A 213 -5.28 -8.24 4.44
N THR A 214 -4.30 -7.43 4.86
CA THR A 214 -3.16 -7.04 3.99
C THR A 214 -2.33 -8.23 3.49
N ARG A 215 -2.39 -9.38 4.19
CA ARG A 215 -1.67 -10.61 3.87
C ARG A 215 -2.39 -11.49 2.84
N ARG A 216 -3.67 -11.21 2.54
CA ARG A 216 -4.46 -12.03 1.60
C ARG A 216 -3.88 -11.93 0.19
N PRO A 217 -3.61 -13.06 -0.50
CA PRO A 217 -3.20 -13.06 -1.89
C PRO A 217 -4.19 -12.28 -2.75
N ALA A 218 -3.70 -11.54 -3.74
CA ALA A 218 -4.59 -10.91 -4.72
C ALA A 218 -5.38 -12.01 -5.45
N ALA A 219 -6.70 -11.85 -5.56
CA ALA A 219 -7.50 -12.74 -6.39
C ALA A 219 -6.99 -12.63 -7.84
N ILE A 220 -6.58 -13.76 -8.41
CA ILE A 220 -6.25 -13.84 -9.83
C ILE A 220 -7.57 -13.60 -10.56
N ARG A 221 -7.68 -12.50 -11.31
CA ARG A 221 -8.84 -12.28 -12.19
C ARG A 221 -8.74 -13.37 -13.26
N PRO A 222 -9.72 -14.28 -13.41
CA PRO A 222 -9.67 -15.27 -14.47
C PRO A 222 -9.61 -14.50 -15.79
N SER A 223 -8.57 -14.75 -16.59
CA SER A 223 -8.54 -14.32 -17.98
C SER A 223 -9.75 -14.96 -18.65
N ILE A 224 -10.60 -14.16 -19.27
CA ILE A 224 -11.65 -14.67 -20.16
C ILE A 224 -10.93 -15.64 -21.12
N PRO A 225 -11.33 -16.92 -21.19
CA PRO A 225 -10.76 -17.80 -22.20
C PRO A 225 -11.02 -17.17 -23.55
N VAL A 226 -9.96 -16.74 -24.22
CA VAL A 226 -10.03 -16.44 -25.65
C VAL A 226 -10.49 -17.74 -26.28
N VAL A 227 -11.73 -17.77 -26.74
CA VAL A 227 -12.22 -18.85 -27.58
C VAL A 227 -11.34 -18.80 -28.81
N SER A 228 -10.33 -19.67 -28.86
CA SER A 228 -9.59 -19.92 -30.07
C SER A 228 -10.62 -20.43 -31.06
N ALA A 229 -10.98 -19.59 -32.04
CA ALA A 229 -11.73 -20.04 -33.19
C ALA A 229 -10.86 -21.10 -33.88
N GLU A 230 -11.20 -22.36 -33.66
CA GLU A 230 -10.60 -23.49 -34.36
C GLU A 230 -10.90 -23.31 -35.85
N PRO A 231 -9.89 -23.28 -36.73
CA PRO A 231 -10.17 -23.19 -38.16
C PRO A 231 -10.86 -24.49 -38.57
N ALA A 232 -12.14 -24.39 -38.92
CA ALA A 232 -12.91 -25.50 -39.45
C ALA A 232 -12.25 -26.01 -40.73
N LEU A 233 -11.44 -27.07 -40.62
CA LEU A 233 -11.08 -27.88 -41.78
C LEU A 233 -12.30 -28.69 -42.19
N THR A 234 -13.06 -28.16 -43.14
CA THR A 234 -14.13 -28.91 -43.81
C THR A 234 -13.91 -28.88 -45.31
N GLY A 235 -13.45 -30.03 -45.81
CA GLY A 235 -13.85 -30.66 -47.07
C GLY A 235 -13.72 -29.86 -48.37
N ALA A 236 -12.69 -30.19 -49.15
CA ALA A 236 -12.74 -29.99 -50.60
C ALA A 236 -13.88 -30.86 -51.21
N PRO A 237 -14.77 -30.30 -52.06
CA PRO A 237 -15.73 -31.11 -52.80
C PRO A 237 -15.13 -31.64 -54.12
N PRO A 238 -15.56 -32.81 -54.62
CA PRO A 238 -15.01 -33.41 -55.83
C PRO A 238 -15.54 -32.71 -57.08
N ALA A 239 -14.71 -32.71 -58.12
CA ALA A 239 -15.04 -32.22 -59.45
C ALA A 239 -16.16 -33.07 -60.10
N ASN A 240 -17.15 -32.41 -60.71
CA ASN A 240 -17.75 -32.84 -61.97
C ASN A 240 -18.63 -31.75 -62.64
N SER A 241 -18.17 -31.32 -63.81
CA SER A 241 -18.86 -31.08 -65.09
C SER A 241 -20.28 -30.47 -65.16
N THR A 242 -20.32 -29.43 -66.01
CA THR A 242 -21.32 -29.04 -67.05
C THR A 242 -22.48 -28.07 -66.76
N ALA A 243 -22.49 -27.05 -67.65
CA ALA A 243 -23.60 -26.29 -68.22
C ALA A 243 -23.99 -24.93 -67.58
N GLY A 244 -23.57 -23.88 -68.28
CA GLY A 244 -24.42 -22.78 -68.75
C GLY A 244 -25.07 -21.85 -67.72
N GLY A 245 -24.60 -20.60 -67.68
CA GLY A 245 -25.35 -19.51 -67.04
C GLY A 245 -24.49 -18.29 -66.81
N GLU A 246 -24.87 -17.19 -67.43
CA GLU A 246 -24.36 -15.82 -67.39
C GLU A 246 -23.57 -15.38 -66.16
N ALA A 247 -22.48 -14.66 -66.44
CA ALA A 247 -21.77 -13.82 -65.48
C ALA A 247 -22.66 -12.67 -65.00
N LEU A 248 -22.99 -12.67 -63.71
CA LEU A 248 -23.27 -11.44 -62.96
C LEU A 248 -22.03 -11.06 -62.15
N PRO A 249 -21.63 -9.77 -62.09
CA PRO A 249 -20.59 -9.34 -61.17
C PRO A 249 -21.09 -9.49 -59.72
N PRO A 250 -20.24 -9.88 -58.76
CA PRO A 250 -20.65 -9.93 -57.36
C PRO A 250 -21.06 -8.52 -56.90
N SER A 251 -22.27 -8.40 -56.36
CA SER A 251 -22.69 -7.17 -55.70
C SER A 251 -21.74 -6.87 -54.54
N SER A 252 -21.39 -5.60 -54.40
CA SER A 252 -20.51 -5.01 -53.39
C SER A 252 -21.06 -5.08 -51.95
N ALA A 253 -21.63 -6.21 -51.54
CA ALA A 253 -22.26 -6.41 -50.23
C ALA A 253 -21.76 -7.67 -49.50
N GLU A 254 -20.93 -8.50 -50.13
CA GLU A 254 -20.33 -9.70 -49.49
C GLU A 254 -18.83 -9.54 -49.16
N ALA A 255 -18.24 -8.37 -49.45
CA ALA A 255 -16.86 -8.04 -49.06
C ALA A 255 -16.73 -7.48 -47.62
N ASP A 256 -17.85 -7.16 -46.96
CA ASP A 256 -17.83 -6.45 -45.66
C ASP A 256 -18.02 -7.37 -44.43
N LEU A 257 -17.99 -8.70 -44.60
CA LEU A 257 -18.15 -9.66 -43.49
C LEU A 257 -16.92 -10.52 -43.18
N MET A 258 -15.77 -10.24 -43.81
CA MET A 258 -14.49 -10.88 -43.46
C MET A 258 -13.35 -9.87 -43.37
N THR A 259 -13.30 -9.10 -42.28
CA THR A 259 -12.05 -8.58 -41.67
C THR A 259 -12.39 -7.87 -40.35
N ALA A 260 -12.93 -8.60 -39.38
CA ALA A 260 -12.68 -8.26 -37.98
C ALA A 260 -11.26 -8.73 -37.65
N GLY A 261 -10.25 -8.04 -38.21
CA GLY A 261 -8.85 -8.33 -37.96
C GLY A 261 -8.56 -8.18 -36.48
N GLU A 262 -7.97 -9.21 -35.86
CA GLU A 262 -7.25 -9.05 -34.60
C GLU A 262 -6.29 -7.87 -34.78
N VAL A 263 -6.55 -6.77 -34.07
CA VAL A 263 -5.60 -5.66 -34.00
C VAL A 263 -4.29 -6.25 -33.46
N PRO A 264 -3.18 -6.19 -34.21
CA PRO A 264 -1.90 -6.68 -33.72
C PRO A 264 -1.55 -5.97 -32.41
N ASP A 265 -1.19 -6.72 -31.38
CA ASP A 265 -0.76 -6.17 -30.09
C ASP A 265 0.45 -5.24 -30.32
N GLU A 266 0.18 -3.93 -30.33
CA GLU A 266 1.17 -2.88 -30.60
C GLU A 266 2.29 -2.90 -29.55
N ALA A 267 1.95 -3.21 -28.30
CA ALA A 267 2.92 -3.37 -27.22
C ALA A 267 3.87 -4.54 -27.51
N LEU A 268 3.34 -5.65 -28.00
CA LEU A 268 4.16 -6.81 -28.37
C LEU A 268 5.09 -6.48 -29.55
N ARG A 269 4.58 -5.81 -30.59
CA ARG A 269 5.41 -5.36 -31.73
C ARG A 269 6.52 -4.42 -31.30
N PHE A 270 6.23 -3.45 -30.43
CA PHE A 270 7.25 -2.55 -29.90
C PHE A 270 8.34 -3.31 -29.14
N VAL A 271 7.96 -4.31 -28.34
CA VAL A 271 8.95 -5.16 -27.66
C VAL A 271 9.80 -5.94 -28.67
N GLU A 272 9.19 -6.55 -29.68
CA GLU A 272 9.89 -7.39 -30.66
C GLU A 272 10.80 -6.61 -31.61
N ASP A 273 10.29 -5.51 -32.15
CA ASP A 273 10.93 -4.77 -33.23
C ASP A 273 11.89 -3.68 -32.71
N VAL A 274 11.64 -3.15 -31.51
CA VAL A 274 12.38 -2.00 -30.97
C VAL A 274 13.25 -2.36 -29.78
N LEU A 275 12.75 -3.13 -28.81
CA LEU A 275 13.46 -3.35 -27.56
C LEU A 275 14.39 -4.56 -27.61
N LEU A 276 13.91 -5.72 -28.08
CA LEU A 276 14.68 -6.96 -28.14
C LEU A 276 15.92 -6.96 -29.06
N PRO A 277 16.04 -6.08 -30.06
CA PRO A 277 17.28 -5.96 -30.83
C PRO A 277 18.41 -5.20 -30.11
N LEU A 278 18.10 -4.44 -29.05
CA LEU A 278 19.08 -3.66 -28.30
C LEU A 278 19.98 -4.58 -27.46
N ASP A 279 21.17 -4.10 -27.08
CA ASP A 279 21.98 -4.77 -26.05
C ASP A 279 21.46 -4.44 -24.62
N ASP A 280 22.01 -5.10 -23.60
CA ASP A 280 21.56 -4.93 -22.20
C ASP A 280 21.71 -3.48 -21.69
N GLU A 281 22.69 -2.71 -22.18
CA GLU A 281 22.95 -1.33 -21.76
C GLU A 281 21.97 -0.36 -22.42
N ALA A 282 21.83 -0.43 -23.74
CA ALA A 282 20.87 0.37 -24.51
C ALA A 282 19.43 0.05 -24.08
N LEU A 283 19.11 -1.23 -23.82
CA LEU A 283 17.82 -1.64 -23.29
C LEU A 283 17.56 -1.06 -21.90
N THR A 284 18.58 -0.99 -21.05
CA THR A 284 18.48 -0.36 -19.73
C THR A 284 18.10 1.11 -19.86
N ASN A 285 18.82 1.85 -20.71
CA ASN A 285 18.57 3.27 -20.94
C ASN A 285 17.15 3.48 -21.50
N ARG A 286 16.76 2.67 -22.49
CA ARG A 286 15.43 2.74 -23.07
C ARG A 286 14.34 2.42 -22.06
N CYS A 287 14.50 1.39 -21.21
CA CYS A 287 13.54 1.08 -20.15
C CYS A 287 13.46 2.18 -19.09
N ALA A 288 14.58 2.85 -18.77
CA ALA A 288 14.62 3.94 -17.80
C ALA A 288 13.83 5.18 -18.27
N GLU A 289 13.82 5.48 -19.57
CA GLU A 289 12.98 6.54 -20.16
C GLU A 289 11.49 6.30 -19.91
N TRP A 290 11.08 5.04 -19.81
CA TRP A 290 9.72 4.63 -19.44
C TRP A 290 9.54 4.39 -17.94
N SER A 291 10.44 4.96 -17.11
CA SER A 291 10.41 4.85 -15.65
C SER A 291 10.53 3.42 -15.10
N VAL A 292 11.18 2.50 -15.83
CA VAL A 292 11.50 1.14 -15.38
C VAL A 292 13.01 1.03 -15.12
N PRO A 293 13.49 1.43 -13.92
CA PRO A 293 14.92 1.44 -13.61
C PRO A 293 15.51 0.03 -13.54
N ARG A 294 16.82 -0.07 -13.76
CA ARG A 294 17.56 -1.33 -13.67
C ARG A 294 17.63 -1.83 -12.23
N ASP A 295 17.56 -3.15 -12.09
CA ASP A 295 17.80 -3.87 -10.85
C ASP A 295 18.80 -5.00 -11.14
N ASP A 296 19.99 -4.93 -10.54
CA ASP A 296 21.11 -5.84 -10.85
C ASP A 296 21.05 -7.20 -10.14
N ARG A 297 19.96 -7.52 -9.42
CA ARG A 297 19.82 -8.83 -8.79
C ARG A 297 19.92 -9.95 -9.85
N PRO A 298 20.77 -10.97 -9.65
CA PRO A 298 21.04 -12.01 -10.65
C PRO A 298 19.94 -13.08 -10.73
N MET A 299 18.81 -12.90 -10.05
CA MET A 299 17.71 -13.86 -10.02
C MET A 299 16.34 -13.15 -10.09
N LEU A 300 15.40 -13.76 -10.81
CA LEU A 300 14.00 -13.33 -10.79
C LEU A 300 13.32 -13.89 -9.53
N ASN A 301 12.52 -13.06 -8.85
CA ASN A 301 11.59 -13.57 -7.86
C ASN A 301 10.41 -14.31 -8.54
N ARG A 302 9.55 -15.00 -7.78
CA ARG A 302 8.45 -15.80 -8.36
C ARG A 302 7.49 -15.00 -9.24
N ASP A 303 7.18 -13.76 -8.87
CA ASP A 303 6.25 -12.92 -9.62
C ASP A 303 6.92 -12.34 -10.88
N GLU A 304 8.17 -11.91 -10.76
CA GLU A 304 9.00 -11.48 -11.90
C GLU A 304 9.18 -12.62 -12.92
N ALA A 305 9.45 -13.84 -12.46
CA ALA A 305 9.56 -15.02 -13.31
C ALA A 305 8.26 -15.34 -14.06
N ARG A 306 7.11 -15.18 -13.39
CA ARG A 306 5.79 -15.35 -14.03
C ARG A 306 5.50 -14.26 -15.07
N LEU A 307 5.93 -13.02 -14.83
CA LEU A 307 5.81 -11.92 -15.81
C LEU A 307 6.69 -12.18 -17.02
N ALA A 308 7.95 -12.52 -16.80
CA ALA A 308 8.90 -12.88 -17.85
C ALA A 308 8.40 -14.06 -18.69
N TRP A 309 7.88 -15.11 -18.04
CA TRP A 309 7.33 -16.28 -18.75
C TRP A 309 6.10 -15.92 -19.58
N ARG A 310 5.19 -15.10 -19.04
CA ARG A 310 4.00 -14.64 -19.78
C ARG A 310 4.38 -13.84 -21.01
N LEU A 311 5.29 -12.88 -20.89
CA LEU A 311 5.80 -12.12 -22.05
C LEU A 311 6.41 -13.09 -23.07
N ARG A 312 7.31 -13.97 -22.62
CA ARG A 312 7.98 -14.96 -23.48
C ARG A 312 7.00 -15.84 -24.27
N CYS A 313 5.90 -16.28 -23.68
CA CYS A 313 4.90 -17.10 -24.37
C CYS A 313 4.18 -16.35 -25.49
N ARG A 314 4.09 -15.02 -25.42
CA ARG A 314 3.45 -14.19 -26.44
C ARG A 314 4.39 -13.82 -27.58
N LEU A 315 5.70 -13.76 -27.30
CA LEU A 315 6.72 -13.43 -28.30
C LEU A 315 6.79 -14.47 -29.44
N SER A 316 7.11 -13.99 -30.63
CA SER A 316 7.44 -14.82 -31.79
C SER A 316 8.65 -15.74 -31.52
N PRO A 317 8.81 -16.87 -32.24
CA PRO A 317 9.92 -17.80 -32.00
C PRO A 317 11.32 -17.17 -32.09
N ALA A 318 11.50 -16.19 -32.97
CA ALA A 318 12.75 -15.44 -33.09
C ALA A 318 12.96 -14.49 -31.90
N ALA A 319 11.92 -13.76 -31.51
CA ALA A 319 11.95 -12.86 -30.36
C ALA A 319 12.19 -13.61 -29.04
N ARG A 320 11.64 -14.82 -28.86
CA ARG A 320 11.92 -15.66 -27.68
C ARG A 320 13.41 -15.94 -27.50
N ARG A 321 14.14 -16.23 -28.58
CA ARG A 321 15.58 -16.48 -28.53
C ARG A 321 16.36 -15.23 -28.12
N ARG A 322 15.99 -14.06 -28.65
CA ARG A 322 16.60 -12.78 -28.26
C ARG A 322 16.31 -12.46 -26.80
N PHE A 323 15.05 -12.61 -26.37
CA PHE A 323 14.66 -12.45 -24.97
C PHE A 323 15.47 -13.35 -24.04
N ASP A 324 15.63 -14.63 -24.39
CA ASP A 324 16.37 -15.60 -23.57
C ASP A 324 17.89 -15.34 -23.52
N ALA A 325 18.45 -14.65 -24.53
CA ALA A 325 19.87 -14.27 -24.59
C ALA A 325 20.23 -13.12 -23.63
N HIS A 326 19.25 -12.30 -23.22
CA HIS A 326 19.47 -11.19 -22.31
C HIS A 326 19.76 -11.62 -20.87
N GLY A 327 20.51 -10.76 -20.16
CA GLY A 327 20.75 -10.91 -18.73
C GLY A 327 19.45 -10.93 -17.91
N VAL A 328 19.52 -11.49 -16.70
CA VAL A 328 18.37 -11.48 -15.77
C VAL A 328 17.83 -10.06 -15.49
N PRO A 329 18.69 -9.03 -15.29
CA PRO A 329 18.23 -7.64 -15.14
C PRO A 329 17.42 -7.14 -16.34
N ALA A 330 17.91 -7.34 -17.55
CA ALA A 330 17.25 -6.91 -18.80
C ALA A 330 15.91 -7.64 -19.02
N ARG A 331 15.88 -8.97 -18.82
CA ARG A 331 14.64 -9.74 -18.88
C ARG A 331 13.61 -9.30 -17.84
N ARG A 332 14.05 -8.91 -16.64
CA ARG A 332 13.17 -8.33 -15.61
C ARG A 332 12.58 -7.00 -16.09
N GLN A 333 13.41 -6.09 -16.60
CA GLN A 333 12.97 -4.78 -17.08
C GLN A 333 11.97 -4.91 -18.22
N LEU A 334 12.24 -5.74 -19.23
CA LEU A 334 11.30 -6.01 -20.32
C LEU A 334 9.96 -6.54 -19.83
N ALA A 335 9.99 -7.52 -18.91
CA ALA A 335 8.79 -8.11 -18.36
C ALA A 335 7.95 -7.10 -17.57
N VAL A 336 8.59 -6.21 -16.81
CA VAL A 336 7.94 -5.14 -16.05
C VAL A 336 7.42 -4.05 -17.00
N LEU A 337 8.21 -3.61 -17.96
CA LEU A 337 7.82 -2.57 -18.92
C LEU A 337 6.59 -2.99 -19.73
N HIS A 338 6.60 -4.20 -20.30
CA HIS A 338 5.45 -4.71 -21.04
C HIS A 338 4.21 -4.81 -20.14
N ALA A 339 4.34 -5.35 -18.93
CA ALA A 339 3.20 -5.62 -18.05
C ALA A 339 2.63 -4.39 -17.31
N GLU A 340 3.46 -3.40 -16.98
CA GLU A 340 3.06 -2.24 -16.18
C GLU A 340 2.89 -0.96 -17.00
N VAL A 341 3.51 -0.88 -18.18
CA VAL A 341 3.50 0.35 -19.00
C VAL A 341 2.80 0.13 -20.32
N LEU A 342 3.28 -0.83 -21.14
CA LEU A 342 2.80 -0.96 -22.51
C LEU A 342 1.38 -1.53 -22.61
N THR A 343 1.05 -2.53 -21.77
CA THR A 343 -0.30 -3.14 -21.74
C THR A 343 -1.30 -2.39 -20.86
N ALA A 344 -0.87 -1.34 -20.14
CA ALA A 344 -1.78 -0.48 -19.37
C ALA A 344 -2.56 0.49 -20.28
N ALA A 345 -2.04 0.78 -21.48
CA ALA A 345 -2.66 1.69 -22.45
C ALA A 345 -3.93 1.10 -23.09
N ASP A 346 -4.03 -0.22 -23.24
CA ASP A 346 -5.17 -0.91 -23.85
C ASP A 346 -6.47 -0.81 -23.02
N GLY A 347 -6.37 -0.36 -21.76
CA GLY A 347 -7.51 -0.13 -20.87
C GLY A 347 -8.06 1.31 -20.86
N MET A 348 -7.43 2.25 -21.56
CA MET A 348 -7.88 3.63 -21.68
C MET A 348 -8.72 3.79 -22.94
N SER A 349 -10.04 3.62 -22.81
CA SER A 349 -10.99 4.10 -23.82
C SER A 349 -10.74 5.59 -24.04
N ALA A 350 -10.45 6.00 -25.29
CA ALA A 350 -10.33 7.40 -25.66
C ALA A 350 -11.56 8.19 -25.18
N PRO A 351 -11.42 9.44 -24.71
CA PRO A 351 -12.58 10.25 -24.40
C PRO A 351 -13.41 10.43 -25.67
N SER A 352 -14.66 9.96 -25.62
CA SER A 352 -15.68 10.21 -26.63
C SER A 352 -15.82 11.71 -26.86
N VAL A 353 -15.22 12.23 -27.94
CA VAL A 353 -15.55 13.55 -28.47
C VAL A 353 -16.87 13.41 -29.22
N ALA A 354 -17.98 13.48 -28.47
CA ALA A 354 -19.32 13.55 -29.01
C ALA A 354 -20.00 14.81 -28.47
N GLY A 355 -20.06 15.83 -29.32
CA GLY A 355 -21.13 16.81 -29.43
C GLY A 355 -21.57 17.56 -28.17
N GLN A 356 -20.92 18.69 -27.89
CA GLN A 356 -21.63 19.87 -27.41
C GLN A 356 -21.21 21.07 -28.26
N GLY A 357 -22.02 21.37 -29.26
CA GLY A 357 -22.07 22.71 -29.82
C GLY A 357 -22.69 23.62 -28.77
N SER A 358 -21.90 24.54 -28.22
CA SER A 358 -22.41 25.79 -27.67
C SER A 358 -21.51 26.91 -28.14
N SER A 359 -22.10 27.77 -28.96
CA SER A 359 -21.68 29.12 -29.36
C SER A 359 -20.45 29.68 -28.64
N LEU A 360 -19.40 29.91 -29.43
CA LEU A 360 -18.34 30.87 -29.15
C LEU A 360 -18.97 32.28 -29.04
N ASP A 361 -19.18 32.75 -27.81
CA ASP A 361 -19.21 34.18 -27.53
C ASP A 361 -17.89 34.56 -26.87
N THR A 362 -17.13 35.39 -27.59
CA THR A 362 -15.84 35.92 -27.16
C THR A 362 -16.07 37.31 -26.57
N PRO A 363 -15.59 37.62 -25.34
CA PRO A 363 -15.34 38.99 -24.94
C PRO A 363 -13.83 39.26 -24.79
N PRO A 364 -13.41 40.54 -24.85
CA PRO A 364 -12.16 40.93 -25.49
C PRO A 364 -10.93 40.83 -24.59
N VAL A 365 -9.79 40.59 -25.26
CA VAL A 365 -8.43 40.67 -24.74
C VAL A 365 -8.12 42.11 -24.34
N HIS A 366 -7.93 42.36 -23.04
CA HIS A 366 -7.25 43.58 -22.58
C HIS A 366 -5.74 43.38 -22.66
N VAL A 367 -5.16 44.03 -23.68
CA VAL A 367 -3.72 44.25 -23.85
C VAL A 367 -3.22 45.14 -22.71
N ILE A 368 -2.32 44.62 -21.86
CA ILE A 368 -1.46 45.45 -21.02
C ILE A 368 -0.06 45.45 -21.65
N GLN A 369 0.18 46.46 -22.48
CA GLN A 369 1.53 46.93 -22.79
C GLN A 369 2.06 47.71 -21.58
N GLY A 370 3.24 47.32 -21.07
CA GLY A 370 3.84 47.93 -19.88
C GLY A 370 5.35 47.78 -19.79
N ARG A 371 6.04 48.18 -20.87
CA ARG A 371 7.38 48.80 -20.94
C ARG A 371 8.45 48.41 -19.88
N ILE A 372 9.42 47.63 -20.34
CA ILE A 372 10.77 47.53 -19.76
C ILE A 372 11.44 48.91 -19.83
N ARG A 373 11.92 49.44 -18.71
CA ARG A 373 13.01 50.42 -18.65
C ARG A 373 14.12 49.90 -17.74
N HIS A 374 15.27 49.69 -18.38
CA HIS A 374 16.59 49.71 -17.77
C HIS A 374 16.81 51.05 -17.07
N GLU A 375 17.26 51.03 -15.81
CA GLU A 375 18.18 52.04 -15.29
C GLU A 375 19.26 51.33 -14.45
N ALA A 376 20.50 51.52 -14.88
CA ALA A 376 21.71 51.30 -14.12
C ALA A 376 22.04 52.58 -13.36
N GLY A 377 22.66 52.48 -12.17
CA GLY A 377 23.43 53.58 -11.60
C GLY A 377 23.29 53.80 -10.09
N GLU A 378 24.39 53.52 -9.38
CA GLU A 378 24.93 54.28 -8.24
C GLU A 378 24.08 54.43 -6.96
N ARG A 379 24.45 53.66 -5.90
CA ARG A 379 25.38 54.08 -4.83
C ARG A 379 25.60 52.96 -3.81
#